data_AF-A0A2E0THJ9-F1
#
_entry.id   AF-A0A2E0THJ9-F1
#
_cell.length_a   1.000
_cell.length_b   1.000
_cell.length_c   1.000
_cell.angle_alpha   90.00
_cell.angle_beta   90.00
_cell.angle_gamma   90.00
#
_symmetry.space_group_name_H-M   'P 1'
#
loop_
_entity.id
_entity.type
_entity.pdbx_description
1 polymer ?
#
loop_
_entity_poly.entity_id
_entity_poly.type
_entity_poly.pdbx_seq_one_letter_code
_entity_poly.pdbx_strand_id
1 'polypeptide(L)'
;MGLRRFPSAARRVIIRAMRWPIAPLPYRVLSLPLLAALAACAAPVGEAAEVEGREDAIIYGDDDRVEVYATTDPLLQEIAQSAVGALVDERLVEVGAGGGLTIRALSLSEAVMSTFERPYCEDQPYATQPVGADCSGVLIDDDLFMTAAHCIPTQEYCDDFAVVFDFYYAADGELAEIGPDDVYECDSIQVISYLRDYAILRLDREVVGRRPAPVREGSDEIRGGQRISVIGHPMGLPMKIDDAGVAGTPYNDGVESFLFAADVQGGSSGSPIFTREGEVVGLVSRSQRTDGGFVNGRDCIALGVLEPDTPPLEIGGYVYRALHKLCNGGGGSSRLCRDPGVWCEDCGGGGCSAAGAGSGAGSVLWALAAVGWLARRRRRR
;
A
#
# COMPACT_ATOMS: atom_id res chain seq x y z
N MET A 1 52.39 19.88 37.09
CA MET A 1 52.39 20.93 36.04
C MET A 1 51.79 20.28 34.80
N GLY A 2 50.58 20.53 34.31
CA GLY A 2 49.48 21.37 34.74
C GLY A 2 48.19 20.84 34.08
N LEU A 3 47.08 20.89 34.82
CA LEU A 3 45.73 20.70 34.29
C LEU A 3 45.42 21.81 33.28
N ARG A 4 44.95 21.44 32.08
CA ARG A 4 44.29 22.39 31.17
C ARG A 4 42.81 22.02 31.04
N ARG A 5 41.98 22.83 31.71
CA ARG A 5 40.54 22.94 31.49
C ARG A 5 40.29 23.59 30.13
N PHE A 6 39.37 23.05 29.35
CA PHE A 6 38.69 23.79 28.28
C PHE A 6 37.23 24.07 28.72
N PRO A 7 36.69 25.28 28.46
CA PRO A 7 35.41 25.72 29.02
C PRO A 7 34.21 25.31 28.16
N SER A 8 33.12 24.97 28.85
CA SER A 8 31.78 24.84 28.27
C SER A 8 31.24 26.21 27.84
N ALA A 9 30.70 26.31 26.62
CA ALA A 9 29.89 27.45 26.20
C ALA A 9 28.51 26.94 25.76
N ALA A 10 27.60 26.84 26.74
CA ALA A 10 26.17 26.68 26.48
C ALA A 10 25.62 27.99 25.92
N ARG A 11 25.24 28.02 24.64
CA ARG A 11 24.47 29.12 24.04
C ARG A 11 22.99 28.89 24.34
N ARG A 12 22.44 29.64 25.30
CA ARG A 12 21.00 29.77 25.51
C ARG A 12 20.41 30.63 24.41
N VAL A 13 19.55 30.06 23.57
CA VAL A 13 18.70 30.79 22.63
C VAL A 13 17.52 31.35 23.43
N ILE A 14 17.41 32.67 23.47
CA ILE A 14 16.29 33.39 24.09
C ILE A 14 15.22 33.59 23.02
N ILE A 15 14.15 32.80 23.05
CA ILE A 15 12.96 33.01 22.23
C ILE A 15 12.07 34.04 22.94
N ARG A 16 11.98 35.24 22.37
CA ARG A 16 11.07 36.32 22.81
C ARG A 16 9.66 36.02 22.29
N ALA A 17 8.76 35.58 23.17
CA ALA A 17 7.34 35.48 22.87
C ALA A 17 6.72 36.89 22.78
N MET A 18 6.30 37.31 21.57
CA MET A 18 5.50 38.51 21.36
C MET A 18 4.02 38.16 21.53
N ARG A 19 3.42 38.58 22.65
CA ARG A 19 1.98 38.56 22.89
C ARG A 19 1.37 39.86 22.36
N TRP A 20 0.41 39.74 21.44
CA TRP A 20 -0.42 40.87 21.00
C TRP A 20 -1.68 40.97 21.88
N PRO A 21 -2.09 42.17 22.33
CA PRO A 21 -3.25 42.34 23.18
C PRO A 21 -4.55 42.40 22.35
N ILE A 22 -5.54 41.64 22.83
CA ILE A 22 -6.94 41.66 22.40
C ILE A 22 -7.63 42.78 23.18
N ALA A 23 -8.34 43.68 22.51
CA ALA A 23 -9.24 44.65 23.13
C ALA A 23 -10.63 44.57 22.46
N PRO A 24 -11.74 44.44 23.21
CA PRO A 24 -13.10 44.38 22.67
C PRO A 24 -13.82 45.72 22.82
N LEU A 25 -14.63 46.13 21.84
CA LEU A 25 -15.61 47.23 21.94
C LEU A 25 -16.77 46.99 20.93
N PRO A 26 -17.96 47.60 21.11
CA PRO A 26 -19.23 46.88 21.12
C PRO A 26 -20.20 47.25 19.98
N TYR A 27 -21.29 46.48 19.94
CA TYR A 27 -22.36 46.38 18.95
C TYR A 27 -23.21 47.65 18.64
N ARG A 28 -23.87 47.55 17.45
CA ARG A 28 -25.05 48.26 16.89
C ARG A 28 -24.67 49.34 15.88
N VAL A 29 -25.13 49.32 14.62
CA VAL A 29 -26.51 49.61 14.16
C VAL A 29 -26.84 48.94 12.81
N LEU A 30 -28.13 48.63 12.64
CA LEU A 30 -28.86 48.11 11.47
C LEU A 30 -28.53 48.71 10.08
N SER A 31 -28.54 47.86 9.04
CA SER A 31 -29.41 47.97 7.85
C SER A 31 -29.17 46.82 6.83
N LEU A 32 -30.22 46.08 6.48
CA LEU A 32 -30.35 45.24 5.27
C LEU A 32 -30.96 46.11 4.13
N PRO A 33 -30.88 45.76 2.82
CA PRO A 33 -30.56 44.46 2.22
C PRO A 33 -29.64 44.53 0.97
N LEU A 34 -29.49 43.37 0.31
CA LEU A 34 -29.16 43.16 -1.12
C LEU A 34 -27.72 42.72 -1.43
N LEU A 35 -27.49 41.40 -1.39
CA LEU A 35 -26.84 40.65 -2.49
C LEU A 35 -26.85 39.15 -2.15
N ALA A 36 -27.91 38.48 -2.59
CA ALA A 36 -27.91 37.05 -2.83
C ALA A 36 -27.27 36.81 -4.21
N ALA A 37 -26.03 36.34 -4.24
CA ALA A 37 -25.45 35.51 -5.30
C ALA A 37 -23.98 35.24 -4.91
N LEU A 38 -23.58 33.96 -4.93
CA LEU A 38 -22.26 33.38 -4.61
C LEU A 38 -22.09 32.89 -3.16
N ALA A 39 -22.99 32.00 -2.74
CA ALA A 39 -22.71 31.03 -1.68
C ALA A 39 -23.24 29.66 -2.10
N ALA A 40 -22.53 29.00 -3.02
CA ALA A 40 -22.67 27.58 -3.30
C ALA A 40 -21.37 27.09 -3.96
N CYS A 41 -20.81 26.01 -3.42
CA CYS A 41 -19.57 25.34 -3.83
C CYS A 41 -18.27 25.92 -3.27
N ALA A 42 -18.21 26.11 -1.95
CA ALA A 42 -16.97 25.83 -1.22
C ALA A 42 -17.27 24.60 -0.35
N ALA A 43 -17.05 23.42 -0.90
CA ALA A 43 -16.96 22.21 -0.07
C ALA A 43 -15.76 22.40 0.87
N PRO A 44 -15.87 22.07 2.16
CA PRO A 44 -14.68 22.01 3.00
C PRO A 44 -13.76 20.98 2.36
N VAL A 45 -12.55 21.41 2.00
CA VAL A 45 -11.44 20.51 1.70
C VAL A 45 -11.21 19.74 3.00
N GLY A 46 -11.73 18.50 3.06
CA GLY A 46 -11.43 17.61 4.16
C GLY A 46 -9.92 17.47 4.25
N GLU A 47 -9.38 17.66 5.44
CA GLU A 47 -8.02 17.25 5.75
C GLU A 47 -7.82 15.84 5.20
N ALA A 48 -6.81 15.68 4.35
CA ALA A 48 -6.35 14.35 3.96
C ALA A 48 -6.07 13.62 5.27
N ALA A 49 -6.84 12.56 5.55
CA ALA A 49 -6.53 11.67 6.64
C ALA A 49 -5.09 11.21 6.42
N GLU A 50 -4.21 11.53 7.36
CA GLU A 50 -2.91 10.90 7.46
C GLU A 50 -3.18 9.40 7.50
N VAL A 51 -2.75 8.68 6.46
CA VAL A 51 -2.72 7.22 6.47
C VAL A 51 -1.57 6.86 7.41
N GLU A 52 -1.82 6.91 8.73
CA GLU A 52 -0.94 6.25 9.68
C GLU A 52 -0.98 4.76 9.34
N GLY A 53 0.12 4.24 8.81
CA GLY A 53 0.36 2.80 8.72
C GLY A 53 0.26 2.24 10.15
N ARG A 54 -0.90 1.63 10.45
CA ARG A 54 -1.12 0.92 11.70
C ARG A 54 -1.08 -0.55 11.38
N GLU A 55 0.07 -1.09 11.66
CA GLU A 55 0.34 -2.49 11.47
C GLU A 55 0.36 -3.20 12.83
N ASP A 56 -0.63 -4.05 13.05
CA ASP A 56 -0.82 -4.81 14.29
C ASP A 56 -0.33 -6.25 14.08
N ALA A 57 0.51 -6.77 14.99
CA ALA A 57 1.00 -8.15 14.95
C ALA A 57 0.00 -9.17 15.55
N ILE A 58 -0.69 -10.04 14.79
CA ILE A 58 -1.71 -10.93 15.39
C ILE A 58 -1.51 -12.39 14.97
N ILE A 59 -1.74 -13.29 15.93
CA ILE A 59 -1.83 -14.75 15.73
C ILE A 59 -3.24 -15.21 16.11
N TYR A 60 -3.88 -16.03 15.27
CA TYR A 60 -5.20 -16.62 15.51
C TYR A 60 -5.05 -18.04 16.08
N GLY A 61 -4.98 -18.14 17.41
CA GLY A 61 -4.79 -19.43 18.08
C GLY A 61 -3.32 -19.88 18.06
N ASP A 62 -3.01 -20.93 17.30
CA ASP A 62 -1.63 -21.38 17.13
C ASP A 62 -0.96 -20.59 15.99
N ASP A 63 0.36 -20.44 16.04
CA ASP A 63 1.12 -19.79 14.96
C ASP A 63 1.24 -20.74 13.76
N ASP A 64 0.44 -20.51 12.73
CA ASP A 64 0.32 -21.31 11.51
C ASP A 64 1.37 -20.95 10.45
N ARG A 65 2.23 -19.96 10.73
CA ARG A 65 3.28 -19.53 9.80
C ARG A 65 4.37 -20.58 9.69
N VAL A 66 4.75 -20.88 8.46
CA VAL A 66 5.87 -21.79 8.14
C VAL A 66 6.88 -21.15 7.19
N GLU A 67 8.11 -21.65 7.25
CA GLU A 67 9.14 -21.29 6.26
C GLU A 67 8.79 -21.84 4.88
N VAL A 68 9.28 -21.19 3.82
CA VAL A 68 9.06 -21.61 2.43
C VAL A 68 9.56 -23.04 2.17
N TYR A 69 10.68 -23.46 2.78
CA TYR A 69 11.17 -24.84 2.66
C TYR A 69 10.34 -25.88 3.44
N ALA A 70 9.56 -25.42 4.43
CA ALA A 70 8.84 -26.28 5.37
C ALA A 70 7.37 -26.52 5.00
N THR A 71 6.82 -25.74 4.05
CA THR A 71 5.47 -26.02 3.53
C THR A 71 5.40 -27.39 2.85
N THR A 72 4.26 -28.06 3.02
CA THR A 72 3.98 -29.34 2.35
C THR A 72 3.21 -29.18 1.05
N ASP A 73 2.74 -27.96 0.76
CA ASP A 73 2.03 -27.65 -0.48
C ASP A 73 3.03 -27.16 -1.56
N PRO A 74 3.27 -27.95 -2.62
CA PRO A 74 4.21 -27.57 -3.67
C PRO A 74 3.75 -26.36 -4.48
N LEU A 75 2.44 -26.09 -4.58
CA LEU A 75 1.93 -24.90 -5.28
C LEU A 75 2.30 -23.64 -4.51
N LEU A 76 2.10 -23.64 -3.19
CA LEU A 76 2.45 -22.49 -2.35
C LEU A 76 3.97 -22.26 -2.32
N GLN A 77 4.76 -23.33 -2.27
CA GLN A 77 6.22 -23.22 -2.38
C GLN A 77 6.64 -22.59 -3.71
N GLU A 78 6.07 -23.04 -4.83
CA GLU A 78 6.38 -22.51 -6.16
C GLU A 78 5.99 -21.03 -6.28
N ILE A 79 4.79 -20.65 -5.86
CA ILE A 79 4.30 -19.27 -5.95
C ILE A 79 5.10 -18.33 -5.02
N ALA A 80 5.41 -18.78 -3.80
CA ALA A 80 6.27 -18.03 -2.87
C ALA A 80 7.60 -17.66 -3.53
N GLN A 81 8.26 -18.63 -4.15
CA GLN A 81 9.54 -18.42 -4.83
C GLN A 81 9.39 -17.63 -6.13
N SER A 82 8.34 -17.85 -6.91
CA SER A 82 8.24 -17.29 -8.26
C SER A 82 7.65 -15.88 -8.32
N ALA A 83 6.90 -15.44 -7.31
CA ALA A 83 6.10 -14.22 -7.44
C ALA A 83 6.08 -13.32 -6.21
N VAL A 84 6.32 -13.82 -5.00
CA VAL A 84 6.22 -12.99 -3.79
C VAL A 84 7.57 -12.33 -3.51
N GLY A 85 7.55 -11.04 -3.18
CA GLY A 85 8.74 -10.26 -2.91
C GLY A 85 8.62 -9.40 -1.66
N ALA A 86 9.78 -9.07 -1.08
CA ALA A 86 9.92 -8.10 0.00
C ALA A 86 10.08 -6.70 -0.58
N LEU A 87 9.47 -5.71 0.08
CA LEU A 87 9.84 -4.31 -0.08
C LEU A 87 10.88 -3.96 0.97
N VAL A 88 12.05 -3.54 0.51
CA VAL A 88 13.23 -3.27 1.34
C VAL A 88 13.74 -1.88 1.01
N ASP A 89 14.05 -1.07 2.02
CA ASP A 89 14.78 0.18 1.83
C ASP A 89 16.10 -0.10 1.10
N GLU A 90 16.32 0.53 -0.06
CA GLU A 90 17.44 0.22 -0.94
C GLU A 90 18.81 0.32 -0.22
N ARG A 91 18.89 1.17 0.81
CA ARG A 91 20.11 1.44 1.59
C ARG A 91 20.48 0.29 2.53
N LEU A 92 19.59 -0.69 2.68
CA LEU A 92 19.83 -1.92 3.42
C LEU A 92 20.34 -3.05 2.51
N VAL A 93 20.21 -2.92 1.18
CA VAL A 93 20.73 -3.91 0.24
C VAL A 93 22.22 -3.66 0.00
N GLU A 94 23.06 -4.59 0.44
CA GLU A 94 24.51 -4.47 0.44
C GLU A 94 25.17 -5.61 -0.35
N VAL A 95 26.32 -5.34 -0.97
CA VAL A 95 27.14 -6.39 -1.59
C VAL A 95 27.85 -7.18 -0.48
N GLY A 96 27.49 -8.45 -0.35
CA GLY A 96 28.09 -9.39 0.59
C GLY A 96 29.52 -9.79 0.19
N ALA A 97 30.24 -10.38 1.15
CA ALA A 97 31.66 -10.73 1.00
C ALA A 97 31.97 -11.73 -0.14
N GLY A 98 30.97 -12.48 -0.60
CA GLY A 98 31.08 -13.45 -1.70
C GLY A 98 30.69 -12.91 -3.08
N GLY A 99 30.28 -11.64 -3.18
CA GLY A 99 29.79 -11.03 -4.42
C GLY A 99 28.28 -11.15 -4.66
N GLY A 100 27.58 -11.97 -3.86
CA GLY A 100 26.11 -11.95 -3.75
C GLY A 100 25.61 -10.73 -2.94
N LEU A 101 24.31 -10.48 -2.93
CA LEU A 101 23.67 -9.42 -2.17
C LEU A 101 23.19 -9.93 -0.80
N THR A 102 23.15 -9.04 0.17
CA THR A 102 22.66 -9.30 1.53
C THR A 102 21.83 -8.13 2.01
N ILE A 103 20.84 -8.38 2.86
CA ILE A 103 20.08 -7.31 3.53
C ILE A 103 20.70 -7.06 4.91
N ARG A 104 21.13 -5.83 5.16
CA ARG A 104 21.59 -5.40 6.48
C ARG A 104 20.40 -5.32 7.42
N ALA A 105 20.32 -6.27 8.34
CA ALA A 105 19.19 -6.46 9.24
C ALA A 105 19.64 -6.70 10.69
N LEU A 106 18.80 -6.29 11.63
CA LEU A 106 18.85 -6.77 13.02
C LEU A 106 18.17 -8.14 13.10
N SER A 107 18.45 -8.93 14.15
CA SER A 107 17.55 -10.04 14.48
C SER A 107 16.20 -9.52 14.99
N LEU A 108 15.14 -10.32 14.89
CA LEU A 108 13.83 -9.95 15.39
C LEU A 108 13.86 -9.54 16.88
N SER A 109 14.60 -10.29 17.71
CA SER A 109 14.75 -9.96 19.12
C SER A 109 15.46 -8.62 19.35
N GLU A 110 16.43 -8.27 18.52
CA GLU A 110 17.11 -6.97 18.59
C GLU A 110 16.20 -5.83 18.13
N ALA A 111 15.41 -6.05 17.07
CA ALA A 111 14.42 -5.09 16.61
C ALA A 111 13.33 -4.83 17.66
N VAL A 112 12.79 -5.89 18.28
CA VAL A 112 11.84 -5.79 19.40
C VAL A 112 12.47 -5.04 20.57
N MET A 113 13.72 -5.36 20.94
CA MET A 113 14.45 -4.62 21.98
C MET A 113 14.59 -3.14 21.64
N SER A 114 14.94 -2.81 20.40
CA SER A 114 15.10 -1.43 19.96
C SER A 114 13.78 -0.65 19.98
N THR A 115 12.66 -1.29 19.64
CA THR A 115 11.35 -0.64 19.56
C THR A 115 10.68 -0.49 20.92
N PHE A 116 10.73 -1.53 21.77
CA PHE A 116 10.00 -1.59 23.02
C PHE A 116 10.86 -1.32 24.26
N GLU A 117 12.19 -1.19 24.09
CA GLU A 117 13.17 -1.12 25.19
C GLU A 117 13.08 -2.33 26.15
N ARG A 118 12.66 -3.48 25.62
CA ARG A 118 12.38 -4.70 26.37
C ARG A 118 12.70 -5.95 25.54
N PRO A 119 13.17 -7.04 26.17
CA PRO A 119 13.52 -8.26 25.45
C PRO A 119 12.29 -8.92 24.84
N TYR A 120 12.47 -9.58 23.69
CA TYR A 120 11.51 -10.53 23.15
C TYR A 120 11.52 -11.78 24.03
N CYS A 121 10.35 -12.37 24.29
CA CYS A 121 10.27 -13.53 25.18
C CYS A 121 11.01 -14.74 24.56
N GLU A 122 11.71 -15.52 25.40
CA GLU A 122 12.60 -16.62 24.95
C GLU A 122 11.86 -17.74 24.21
N ASP A 123 10.58 -17.90 24.47
CA ASP A 123 9.70 -18.92 23.87
C ASP A 123 9.07 -18.47 22.55
N GLN A 124 9.34 -17.25 22.10
CA GLN A 124 8.72 -16.71 20.90
C GLN A 124 9.46 -17.16 19.63
N PRO A 125 8.72 -17.41 18.53
CA PRO A 125 9.29 -17.89 17.30
C PRO A 125 10.14 -16.81 16.62
N TYR A 126 11.06 -17.26 15.77
CA TYR A 126 11.86 -16.43 14.86
C TYR A 126 12.78 -15.39 15.52
N ALA A 127 12.98 -15.44 16.84
CA ALA A 127 13.74 -14.44 17.60
C ALA A 127 15.12 -14.09 17.02
N THR A 128 15.81 -15.06 16.43
CA THR A 128 17.16 -14.90 15.86
C THR A 128 17.18 -14.63 14.36
N GLN A 129 16.02 -14.65 13.69
CA GLN A 129 15.96 -14.41 12.24
C GLN A 129 16.14 -12.92 11.93
N PRO A 130 16.76 -12.58 10.78
CA PRO A 130 16.95 -11.19 10.40
C PRO A 130 15.62 -10.54 10.01
N VAL A 131 15.41 -9.29 10.40
CA VAL A 131 14.28 -8.47 9.94
C VAL A 131 14.78 -7.38 8.99
N GLY A 132 14.46 -7.55 7.71
CA GLY A 132 15.01 -6.75 6.62
C GLY A 132 13.98 -6.18 5.65
N ALA A 133 12.71 -6.61 5.73
CA ALA A 133 11.64 -6.10 4.89
C ALA A 133 10.76 -5.11 5.67
N ASP A 134 10.25 -4.08 4.99
CA ASP A 134 9.29 -3.14 5.56
C ASP A 134 7.86 -3.51 5.17
N CYS A 135 7.67 -4.08 3.98
CA CYS A 135 6.39 -4.54 3.45
C CYS A 135 6.59 -5.75 2.53
N SER A 136 5.47 -6.25 1.99
CA SER A 136 5.41 -7.35 1.05
C SER A 136 4.74 -6.95 -0.26
N GLY A 137 4.80 -7.83 -1.26
CA GLY A 137 4.04 -7.68 -2.50
C GLY A 137 4.14 -8.88 -3.41
N VAL A 138 3.58 -8.75 -4.62
CA VAL A 138 3.47 -9.84 -5.58
C VAL A 138 3.70 -9.38 -7.01
N LEU A 139 4.53 -10.11 -7.74
CA LEU A 139 4.71 -9.98 -9.19
C LEU A 139 3.45 -10.47 -9.90
N ILE A 140 2.78 -9.57 -10.62
CA ILE A 140 1.54 -9.84 -11.36
C ILE A 140 1.70 -9.74 -12.87
N ASP A 141 2.84 -9.26 -13.36
CA ASP A 141 3.25 -9.32 -14.76
C ASP A 141 4.77 -9.29 -14.89
N ASP A 142 5.30 -9.34 -16.10
CA ASP A 142 6.74 -9.43 -16.34
C ASP A 142 7.53 -8.30 -15.64
N ASP A 143 6.96 -7.10 -15.52
CA ASP A 143 7.56 -5.95 -14.82
C ASP A 143 6.58 -5.23 -13.88
N LEU A 144 5.43 -5.85 -13.56
CA LEU A 144 4.41 -5.24 -12.70
C LEU A 144 4.35 -5.93 -11.34
N PHE A 145 4.57 -5.15 -10.28
CA PHE A 145 4.54 -5.62 -8.90
C PHE A 145 3.42 -4.91 -8.13
N MET A 146 2.59 -5.67 -7.42
CA MET A 146 1.48 -5.14 -6.63
C MET A 146 1.81 -5.17 -5.14
N THR A 147 1.44 -4.11 -4.43
CA THR A 147 1.62 -3.97 -2.98
C THR A 147 0.53 -3.07 -2.39
N ALA A 148 0.56 -2.82 -1.08
CA ALA A 148 -0.33 -1.86 -0.43
C ALA A 148 0.09 -0.41 -0.73
N ALA A 149 -0.88 0.50 -0.83
CA ALA A 149 -0.59 1.90 -1.15
C ALA A 149 0.17 2.60 -0.02
N HIS A 150 -0.07 2.22 1.23
CA HIS A 150 0.62 2.84 2.36
C HIS A 150 2.10 2.41 2.47
N CYS A 151 2.50 1.30 1.84
CA CYS A 151 3.90 0.88 1.75
C CYS A 151 4.69 1.79 0.80
N ILE A 152 4.09 2.13 -0.35
CA ILE A 152 4.70 3.00 -1.38
C ILE A 152 3.71 4.14 -1.70
N PRO A 153 3.58 5.14 -0.80
CA PRO A 153 2.56 6.17 -0.92
C PRO A 153 2.88 7.22 -1.98
N THR A 154 4.14 7.42 -2.35
CA THR A 154 4.53 8.42 -3.33
C THR A 154 5.65 7.89 -4.22
N GLN A 155 5.88 8.57 -5.35
CA GLN A 155 7.01 8.24 -6.22
C GLN A 155 8.36 8.39 -5.48
N GLU A 156 8.50 9.36 -4.58
CA GLU A 156 9.72 9.51 -3.76
C GLU A 156 9.97 8.28 -2.88
N TYR A 157 8.91 7.69 -2.30
CA TYR A 157 9.05 6.41 -1.60
C TYR A 157 9.33 5.24 -2.54
N CYS A 158 8.76 5.24 -3.75
CA CYS A 158 9.08 4.24 -4.78
C CYS A 158 10.59 4.29 -5.10
N ASP A 159 11.15 5.48 -5.31
CA ASP A 159 12.56 5.68 -5.66
C ASP A 159 13.53 5.20 -4.56
N ASP A 160 13.10 5.17 -3.29
CA ASP A 160 13.93 4.76 -2.14
C ASP A 160 13.81 3.26 -1.78
N PHE A 161 12.98 2.49 -2.50
CA PHE A 161 12.70 1.09 -2.19
C PHE A 161 13.07 0.13 -3.33
N ALA A 162 13.60 -1.03 -2.93
CA ALA A 162 13.83 -2.16 -3.79
C ALA A 162 12.79 -3.26 -3.56
N VAL A 163 12.35 -3.89 -4.66
CA VAL A 163 11.68 -5.19 -4.61
C VAL A 163 12.76 -6.26 -4.58
N VAL A 164 12.83 -6.99 -3.46
CA VAL A 164 13.79 -8.05 -3.23
C VAL A 164 13.07 -9.40 -3.21
N PHE A 165 13.33 -10.20 -4.23
CA PHE A 165 12.97 -11.60 -4.22
C PHE A 165 14.01 -12.42 -3.44
N ASP A 166 13.69 -13.68 -3.19
CA ASP A 166 14.56 -14.65 -2.49
C ASP A 166 14.98 -14.28 -1.06
N PHE A 167 14.30 -13.31 -0.43
CA PHE A 167 14.41 -13.11 1.01
C PHE A 167 13.58 -14.14 1.80
N TYR A 168 14.01 -15.40 1.79
CA TYR A 168 13.39 -16.52 2.53
C TYR A 168 14.43 -17.56 2.95
N TYR A 169 14.06 -18.46 3.88
CA TYR A 169 14.90 -19.61 4.22
C TYR A 169 14.73 -20.74 3.19
N ALA A 170 15.82 -21.12 2.52
CA ALA A 170 15.85 -22.24 1.57
C ALA A 170 16.01 -23.60 2.27
N ALA A 171 16.59 -23.60 3.47
CA ALA A 171 16.65 -24.73 4.39
C ALA A 171 16.73 -24.21 5.84
N ASP A 172 16.72 -25.13 6.82
CA ASP A 172 16.84 -24.77 8.23
C ASP A 172 18.13 -23.97 8.52
N GLY A 173 17.96 -22.73 8.96
CA GLY A 173 19.08 -21.81 9.23
C GLY A 173 19.80 -21.26 7.99
N GLU A 174 19.39 -21.63 6.78
CA GLU A 174 20.02 -21.21 5.52
C GLU A 174 19.09 -20.32 4.70
N LEU A 175 19.41 -19.03 4.61
CA LEU A 175 18.73 -18.11 3.69
C LEU A 175 19.06 -18.47 2.24
N ALA A 176 18.10 -18.25 1.35
CA ALA A 176 18.38 -18.28 -0.08
C ALA A 176 19.41 -17.20 -0.45
N GLU A 177 20.21 -17.48 -1.47
CA GLU A 177 21.17 -16.52 -2.01
C GLU A 177 20.40 -15.45 -2.80
N ILE A 178 20.66 -14.18 -2.51
CA ILE A 178 20.09 -13.05 -3.24
C ILE A 178 21.13 -12.58 -4.26
N GLY A 179 20.82 -12.75 -5.54
CA GLY A 179 21.62 -12.26 -6.65
C GLY A 179 21.16 -10.87 -7.14
N PRO A 180 21.94 -10.23 -8.03
CA PRO A 180 21.51 -8.99 -8.68
C PRO A 180 20.22 -9.11 -9.49
N ASP A 181 19.93 -10.30 -10.04
CA ASP A 181 18.70 -10.59 -10.78
C ASP A 181 17.50 -10.86 -9.86
N ASP A 182 17.67 -10.72 -8.53
CA ASP A 182 16.63 -10.87 -7.52
C ASP A 182 16.27 -9.53 -6.86
N VAL A 183 16.93 -8.44 -7.25
CA VAL A 183 16.72 -7.09 -6.72
C VAL A 183 16.36 -6.14 -7.85
N TYR A 184 15.21 -5.49 -7.71
CA TYR A 184 14.62 -4.61 -8.72
C TYR A 184 14.30 -3.26 -8.10
N GLU A 185 14.57 -2.20 -8.85
CA GLU A 185 14.21 -0.83 -8.45
C GLU A 185 12.76 -0.57 -8.87
N CYS A 186 12.08 0.29 -8.11
CA CYS A 186 10.76 0.78 -8.49
C CYS A 186 10.93 1.95 -9.48
N ASP A 187 10.58 1.74 -10.75
CA ASP A 187 10.67 2.77 -11.79
C ASP A 187 9.52 3.78 -11.68
N SER A 188 8.29 3.29 -11.56
CA SER A 188 7.13 4.18 -11.53
C SER A 188 5.85 3.54 -10.99
N ILE A 189 5.06 4.34 -10.27
CA ILE A 189 3.72 3.92 -9.81
C ILE A 189 2.71 4.00 -10.96
N GLN A 190 2.23 2.85 -11.43
CA GLN A 190 1.25 2.75 -12.53
C GLN A 190 -0.18 3.02 -12.06
N VAL A 191 -0.50 2.53 -10.87
CA VAL A 191 -1.83 2.66 -10.25
C VAL A 191 -1.63 2.83 -8.75
N ILE A 192 -2.37 3.75 -8.14
CA ILE A 192 -2.43 3.86 -6.69
C ILE A 192 -3.85 4.21 -6.23
N SER A 193 -4.21 3.72 -5.04
CA SER A 193 -5.49 4.02 -4.41
C SER A 193 -5.37 4.00 -2.90
N TYR A 194 -5.17 5.15 -2.26
CA TYR A 194 -5.10 5.24 -0.80
C TYR A 194 -6.37 4.76 -0.10
N LEU A 195 -7.55 5.03 -0.68
CA LEU A 195 -8.83 4.59 -0.11
C LEU A 195 -8.96 3.06 -0.03
N ARG A 196 -8.41 2.36 -1.02
CA ARG A 196 -8.52 0.90 -1.18
C ARG A 196 -7.21 0.18 -0.88
N ASP A 197 -6.21 0.96 -0.49
CA ASP A 197 -4.87 0.56 -0.09
C ASP A 197 -4.17 -0.43 -1.03
N TYR A 198 -4.09 -0.09 -2.31
CA TYR A 198 -3.27 -0.83 -3.28
C TYR A 198 -2.43 0.11 -4.15
N ALA A 199 -1.28 -0.40 -4.59
CA ALA A 199 -0.44 0.17 -5.60
C ALA A 199 0.01 -0.92 -6.60
N ILE A 200 0.11 -0.55 -7.88
CA ILE A 200 0.81 -1.33 -8.91
C ILE A 200 2.02 -0.51 -9.33
N LEU A 201 3.19 -1.09 -9.14
CA LEU A 201 4.50 -0.55 -9.47
C LEU A 201 4.95 -1.15 -10.79
N ARG A 202 5.66 -0.37 -11.59
CA ARG A 202 6.51 -0.87 -12.67
C ARG A 202 7.92 -0.96 -12.15
N LEU A 203 8.55 -2.10 -12.38
CA LEU A 203 9.95 -2.34 -12.06
C LEU A 203 10.86 -1.80 -13.17
N ASP A 204 12.12 -1.51 -12.84
CA ASP A 204 13.12 -0.97 -13.76
C ASP A 204 13.42 -1.86 -14.98
N ARG A 205 13.12 -3.16 -14.86
CA ARG A 205 13.26 -4.16 -15.92
C ARG A 205 12.30 -5.34 -15.71
N GLU A 206 12.11 -6.11 -16.78
CA GLU A 206 11.40 -7.39 -16.69
C GLU A 206 12.11 -8.35 -15.73
N VAL A 207 11.33 -9.03 -14.90
CA VAL A 207 11.82 -10.00 -13.92
C VAL A 207 12.21 -11.29 -14.61
N VAL A 208 13.46 -11.70 -14.42
CA VAL A 208 14.05 -12.87 -15.09
C VAL A 208 13.88 -14.12 -14.24
N GLY A 209 13.60 -15.26 -14.89
CA GLY A 209 13.57 -16.57 -14.23
C GLY A 209 12.38 -16.79 -13.28
N ARG A 210 11.43 -15.85 -13.24
CA ARG A 210 10.27 -15.86 -12.35
C ARG A 210 8.98 -15.88 -13.14
N ARG A 211 7.94 -16.46 -12.54
CA ARG A 211 6.60 -16.54 -13.13
C ARG A 211 5.67 -15.69 -12.27
N PRO A 212 5.07 -14.63 -12.83
CA PRO A 212 4.12 -13.82 -12.09
C PRO A 212 2.93 -14.64 -11.61
N ALA A 213 2.38 -14.30 -10.45
CA ALA A 213 1.21 -14.96 -9.90
C ALA A 213 -0.02 -14.71 -10.78
N PRO A 214 -0.91 -15.72 -10.96
CA PRO A 214 -2.19 -15.49 -11.59
C PRO A 214 -3.05 -14.60 -10.68
N VAL A 215 -3.78 -13.66 -11.28
CA VAL A 215 -4.69 -12.76 -10.57
C VAL A 215 -6.11 -13.25 -10.80
N ARG A 216 -6.92 -13.35 -9.74
CA ARG A 216 -8.31 -13.79 -9.87
C ARG A 216 -9.12 -12.78 -10.67
N GLU A 217 -9.63 -13.22 -11.80
CA GLU A 217 -10.47 -12.41 -12.69
C GLU A 217 -11.90 -12.29 -12.17
N GLY A 218 -12.59 -11.21 -12.56
CA GLY A 218 -14.00 -11.01 -12.23
C GLY A 218 -14.25 -10.34 -10.88
N SER A 219 -15.52 -10.03 -10.66
CA SER A 219 -16.03 -9.22 -9.53
C SER A 219 -16.69 -10.07 -8.46
N ASP A 220 -16.55 -11.39 -8.54
CA ASP A 220 -17.19 -12.26 -7.57
C ASP A 220 -16.50 -12.08 -6.21
N GLU A 221 -17.31 -11.78 -5.20
CA GLU A 221 -16.85 -11.74 -3.81
C GLU A 221 -16.34 -13.12 -3.39
N ILE A 222 -15.25 -13.16 -2.62
CA ILE A 222 -14.83 -14.41 -1.98
C ILE A 222 -15.91 -14.83 -0.98
N ARG A 223 -16.23 -16.12 -0.93
CA ARG A 223 -17.22 -16.62 0.02
C ARG A 223 -16.63 -16.65 1.42
N GLY A 224 -17.35 -16.10 2.39
CA GLY A 224 -17.02 -16.26 3.81
C GLY A 224 -16.91 -17.75 4.18
N GLY A 225 -15.89 -18.09 4.97
CA GLY A 225 -15.52 -19.45 5.32
C GLY A 225 -14.64 -20.16 4.29
N GLN A 226 -14.39 -19.55 3.12
CA GLN A 226 -13.45 -20.12 2.14
C GLN A 226 -12.03 -20.06 2.70
N ARG A 227 -11.31 -21.16 2.55
CA ARG A 227 -9.90 -21.22 2.90
C ARG A 227 -9.06 -20.39 1.92
N ILE A 228 -8.12 -19.64 2.46
CA ILE A 228 -7.15 -18.81 1.74
C ILE A 228 -5.74 -19.16 2.25
N SER A 229 -4.73 -18.58 1.61
CA SER A 229 -3.35 -18.61 2.09
C SER A 229 -2.77 -17.21 1.97
N VAL A 230 -1.88 -16.83 2.88
CA VAL A 230 -1.17 -15.54 2.85
C VAL A 230 0.31 -15.82 2.81
N ILE A 231 1.02 -15.17 1.89
CA ILE A 231 2.47 -15.33 1.74
C ILE A 231 3.10 -13.95 1.75
N GLY A 232 4.10 -13.74 2.60
CA GLY A 232 4.78 -12.46 2.68
C GLY A 232 5.80 -12.40 3.80
N HIS A 233 6.10 -11.18 4.25
CA HIS A 233 7.23 -10.85 5.13
C HIS A 233 6.75 -10.27 6.47
N PRO A 234 6.02 -11.06 7.29
CA PRO A 234 5.56 -10.60 8.59
C PRO A 234 6.72 -10.17 9.47
N MET A 235 6.54 -9.08 10.18
CA MET A 235 7.50 -8.42 11.07
C MET A 235 8.83 -8.05 10.38
N GLY A 236 8.82 -7.98 9.05
CA GLY A 236 10.01 -7.82 8.23
C GLY A 236 10.88 -9.07 8.12
N LEU A 237 10.39 -10.23 8.59
CA LEU A 237 11.09 -11.50 8.54
C LEU A 237 11.28 -12.00 7.09
N PRO A 238 12.20 -12.97 6.88
CA PRO A 238 12.24 -13.71 5.63
C PRO A 238 10.89 -14.39 5.44
N MET A 239 10.52 -14.61 4.18
CA MET A 239 9.15 -14.97 3.79
C MET A 239 8.56 -16.12 4.60
N LYS A 240 7.30 -15.95 4.99
CA LYS A 240 6.48 -16.96 5.67
C LYS A 240 5.23 -17.24 4.85
N ILE A 241 4.74 -18.46 5.00
CA ILE A 241 3.48 -18.92 4.42
C ILE A 241 2.53 -19.24 5.58
N ASP A 242 1.35 -18.64 5.57
CA ASP A 242 0.20 -19.09 6.34
C ASP A 242 -0.79 -19.75 5.36
N ASP A 243 -1.06 -21.04 5.57
CA ASP A 243 -2.06 -21.80 4.80
C ASP A 243 -3.31 -22.19 5.61
N ALA A 244 -3.47 -21.67 6.81
CA ALA A 244 -4.63 -21.88 7.67
C ALA A 244 -5.70 -20.81 7.51
N GLY A 245 -5.38 -19.69 6.85
CA GLY A 245 -6.25 -18.54 6.72
C GLY A 245 -7.66 -18.82 6.16
N VAL A 246 -8.62 -17.99 6.59
CA VAL A 246 -10.04 -18.09 6.24
C VAL A 246 -10.60 -16.72 5.85
N ALA A 247 -11.30 -16.67 4.71
CA ALA A 247 -12.01 -15.48 4.27
C ALA A 247 -13.26 -15.22 5.14
N GLY A 248 -13.49 -13.96 5.47
CA GLY A 248 -14.65 -13.46 6.20
C GLY A 248 -15.70 -12.86 5.27
N THR A 249 -16.55 -12.00 5.84
CA THR A 249 -17.58 -11.26 5.09
C THR A 249 -16.97 -10.07 4.35
N PRO A 250 -17.67 -9.50 3.36
CA PRO A 250 -17.33 -8.18 2.82
C PRO A 250 -17.18 -7.15 3.94
N TYR A 251 -16.12 -6.33 3.87
CA TYR A 251 -15.88 -5.25 4.84
C TYR A 251 -16.56 -3.94 4.40
N ASN A 252 -16.60 -3.71 3.08
CA ASN A 252 -17.34 -2.62 2.45
C ASN A 252 -18.29 -3.22 1.42
N ASP A 253 -19.34 -2.47 1.03
CA ASP A 253 -20.24 -2.90 -0.04
C ASP A 253 -19.48 -3.08 -1.38
N GLY A 254 -19.67 -4.23 -2.03
CA GLY A 254 -19.05 -4.59 -3.30
C GLY A 254 -17.60 -5.06 -3.18
N VAL A 255 -16.91 -5.14 -4.33
CA VAL A 255 -15.58 -5.73 -4.47
C VAL A 255 -14.47 -4.74 -4.12
N GLU A 256 -14.54 -4.19 -2.91
CA GLU A 256 -13.57 -3.22 -2.42
C GLU A 256 -12.58 -3.85 -1.45
N SER A 257 -13.12 -4.51 -0.43
CA SER A 257 -12.34 -5.16 0.61
C SER A 257 -13.17 -6.21 1.33
N PHE A 258 -12.51 -7.22 1.85
CA PHE A 258 -13.13 -8.28 2.63
C PHE A 258 -12.38 -8.47 3.94
N LEU A 259 -13.08 -9.00 4.94
CA LEU A 259 -12.45 -9.45 6.17
C LEU A 259 -11.77 -10.79 5.94
N PHE A 260 -10.70 -11.07 6.67
CA PHE A 260 -10.09 -12.40 6.72
C PHE A 260 -9.42 -12.65 8.09
N ALA A 261 -9.15 -13.91 8.39
CA ALA A 261 -8.36 -14.34 9.53
C ALA A 261 -7.14 -15.09 8.98
N ALA A 262 -5.95 -14.65 9.35
CA ALA A 262 -4.66 -15.29 9.10
C ALA A 262 -3.63 -14.64 10.05
N ASP A 263 -2.51 -15.31 10.25
CA ASP A 263 -1.37 -14.90 11.06
C ASP A 263 -0.52 -13.89 10.30
N VAL A 264 -1.02 -12.65 10.27
CA VAL A 264 -0.35 -11.51 9.67
C VAL A 264 0.08 -10.53 10.75
N GLN A 265 1.18 -9.85 10.47
CA GLN A 265 1.76 -8.84 11.33
C GLN A 265 2.24 -7.65 10.51
N GLY A 266 2.68 -6.56 11.13
CA GLY A 266 3.34 -5.49 10.37
C GLY A 266 4.47 -5.98 9.50
N GLY A 267 4.66 -5.43 8.31
CA GLY A 267 5.46 -6.02 7.24
C GLY A 267 4.68 -6.99 6.33
N SER A 268 3.55 -7.53 6.80
CA SER A 268 2.65 -8.31 5.93
C SER A 268 1.84 -7.41 5.01
N SER A 269 1.85 -6.10 5.18
CA SER A 269 1.15 -5.20 4.26
C SER A 269 1.59 -5.38 2.83
N GLY A 270 0.62 -5.46 1.93
CA GLY A 270 0.84 -5.81 0.53
C GLY A 270 1.00 -7.31 0.25
N SER A 271 1.05 -8.18 1.27
CA SER A 271 1.14 -9.63 1.06
C SER A 271 -0.04 -10.11 0.22
N PRO A 272 0.20 -10.91 -0.84
CA PRO A 272 -0.89 -11.54 -1.58
C PRO A 272 -1.67 -12.53 -0.72
N ILE A 273 -2.99 -12.45 -0.86
CA ILE A 273 -3.96 -13.42 -0.36
C ILE A 273 -4.34 -14.32 -1.54
N PHE A 274 -4.07 -15.60 -1.43
CA PHE A 274 -4.30 -16.59 -2.47
C PHE A 274 -5.56 -17.41 -2.25
N THR A 275 -6.25 -17.74 -3.34
CA THR A 275 -7.22 -18.84 -3.37
C THR A 275 -6.51 -20.20 -3.33
N ARG A 276 -7.28 -21.29 -3.17
CA ARG A 276 -6.72 -22.65 -3.20
C ARG A 276 -6.21 -23.06 -4.57
N GLU A 277 -6.64 -22.34 -5.60
CA GLU A 277 -6.18 -22.49 -6.98
C GLU A 277 -4.86 -21.73 -7.25
N GLY A 278 -4.36 -20.97 -6.27
CA GLY A 278 -3.12 -20.18 -6.40
C GLY A 278 -3.31 -18.82 -7.04
N GLU A 279 -4.55 -18.32 -7.13
CA GLU A 279 -4.86 -17.00 -7.70
C GLU A 279 -4.85 -15.93 -6.62
N VAL A 280 -4.23 -14.78 -6.89
CA VAL A 280 -4.30 -13.62 -5.99
C VAL A 280 -5.73 -13.07 -6.00
N VAL A 281 -6.41 -13.11 -4.87
CA VAL A 281 -7.74 -12.51 -4.67
C VAL A 281 -7.64 -11.11 -4.06
N GLY A 282 -6.66 -10.88 -3.20
CA GLY A 282 -6.53 -9.64 -2.47
C GLY A 282 -5.11 -9.41 -1.97
N LEU A 283 -4.89 -8.24 -1.38
CA LEU A 283 -3.67 -7.90 -0.67
C LEU A 283 -4.02 -7.59 0.78
N VAL A 284 -3.15 -8.01 1.71
CA VAL A 284 -3.24 -7.60 3.12
C VAL A 284 -3.06 -6.09 3.21
N SER A 285 -3.98 -5.39 3.87
CA SER A 285 -3.96 -3.93 4.01
C SER A 285 -3.75 -3.50 5.47
N ARG A 286 -4.64 -3.88 6.38
CA ARG A 286 -4.64 -3.42 7.77
C ARG A 286 -5.51 -4.31 8.65
N SER A 287 -5.46 -4.11 9.96
CA SER A 287 -6.37 -4.73 10.92
C SER A 287 -7.48 -3.76 11.36
N GLN A 288 -8.61 -4.30 11.82
CA GLN A 288 -9.61 -3.53 12.60
C GLN A 288 -9.15 -3.25 14.04
N ARG A 289 -8.04 -3.84 14.46
CA ARG A 289 -7.49 -3.67 15.80
C ARG A 289 -6.72 -2.35 15.91
N THR A 290 -6.37 -2.02 17.16
CA THR A 290 -5.66 -0.78 17.50
C THR A 290 -4.65 -0.98 18.63
N ASP A 291 -4.44 -2.22 19.08
CA ASP A 291 -3.62 -2.53 20.25
C ASP A 291 -2.22 -3.03 19.89
N GLY A 292 -1.77 -2.85 18.64
CA GLY A 292 -0.38 -3.03 18.23
C GLY A 292 0.05 -4.48 18.08
N GLY A 293 -0.82 -5.43 18.44
CA GLY A 293 -0.62 -6.85 18.27
C GLY A 293 0.50 -7.50 19.12
N PHE A 294 1.41 -6.74 19.71
CA PHE A 294 2.31 -7.24 20.74
C PHE A 294 1.69 -7.16 22.13
N VAL A 295 1.95 -8.16 22.96
CA VAL A 295 1.57 -8.17 24.37
C VAL A 295 2.77 -7.82 25.23
N ASN A 296 2.61 -6.75 26.02
CA ASN A 296 3.61 -6.32 26.97
C ASN A 296 3.54 -7.17 28.25
N GLY A 297 4.34 -8.24 28.29
CA GLY A 297 4.43 -9.15 29.43
C GLY A 297 5.07 -8.50 30.66
N ARG A 298 5.20 -9.26 31.76
CA ARG A 298 5.85 -8.74 32.98
C ARG A 298 7.31 -8.41 32.74
N ASP A 299 8.05 -9.27 32.02
CA ASP A 299 9.50 -9.17 31.85
C ASP A 299 9.96 -9.06 30.38
N CYS A 300 9.13 -9.44 29.40
CA CYS A 300 9.44 -9.43 27.97
C CYS A 300 8.22 -9.07 27.10
N ILE A 301 8.45 -8.86 25.81
CA ILE A 301 7.44 -8.65 24.77
C ILE A 301 7.15 -9.98 24.08
N ALA A 302 5.88 -10.30 23.88
CA ALA A 302 5.42 -11.48 23.15
C ALA A 302 4.46 -11.09 22.02
N LEU A 303 4.25 -12.00 21.08
CA LEU A 303 3.17 -11.89 20.11
C LEU A 303 1.81 -11.98 20.81
N GLY A 304 0.86 -11.18 20.33
CA GLY A 304 -0.53 -11.25 20.74
C GLY A 304 -1.22 -12.41 20.04
N VAL A 305 -1.86 -13.24 20.84
CA VAL A 305 -2.60 -14.40 20.39
C VAL A 305 -4.09 -14.16 20.68
N LEU A 306 -4.90 -14.29 19.65
CA LEU A 306 -6.36 -14.28 19.73
C LEU A 306 -6.88 -15.68 19.99
N GLU A 307 -8.07 -15.77 20.58
CA GLU A 307 -8.77 -17.05 20.69
C GLU A 307 -9.08 -17.59 19.28
N PRO A 308 -8.97 -18.91 19.04
CA PRO A 308 -9.13 -19.49 17.69
C PRO A 308 -10.49 -19.21 17.03
N ASP A 309 -11.54 -18.95 17.81
CA ASP A 309 -12.89 -18.65 17.33
C ASP A 309 -13.16 -17.15 17.16
N THR A 310 -12.13 -16.31 17.32
CA THR A 310 -12.24 -14.86 17.08
C THR A 310 -12.65 -14.63 15.62
N PRO A 311 -13.72 -13.84 15.37
CA PRO A 311 -14.11 -13.51 14.01
C PRO A 311 -12.98 -12.82 13.23
N PRO A 312 -12.91 -12.99 11.90
CA PRO A 312 -11.97 -12.25 11.04
C PRO A 312 -11.90 -10.75 11.34
N LEU A 313 -10.70 -10.24 11.68
CA LEU A 313 -10.46 -8.82 11.96
C LEU A 313 -9.56 -8.15 10.91
N GLU A 314 -8.83 -8.93 10.11
CA GLU A 314 -7.92 -8.41 9.10
C GLU A 314 -8.68 -7.97 7.86
N ILE A 315 -8.21 -6.93 7.20
CA ILE A 315 -8.83 -6.36 6.00
C ILE A 315 -7.92 -6.60 4.80
N GLY A 316 -8.45 -7.35 3.83
CA GLY A 316 -7.84 -7.56 2.53
C GLY A 316 -8.49 -6.65 1.49
N GLY A 317 -7.68 -5.91 0.72
CA GLY A 317 -8.15 -5.15 -0.44
C GLY A 317 -8.27 -6.08 -1.65
N TYR A 318 -9.42 -6.10 -2.33
CA TYR A 318 -9.56 -6.91 -3.55
C TYR A 318 -8.68 -6.38 -4.69
N VAL A 319 -7.96 -7.28 -5.36
CA VAL A 319 -7.12 -6.92 -6.52
C VAL A 319 -7.94 -6.46 -7.72
N TYR A 320 -9.20 -6.89 -7.85
CA TYR A 320 -10.09 -6.56 -8.96
C TYR A 320 -10.11 -5.06 -9.28
N ARG A 321 -10.16 -4.19 -8.26
CA ARG A 321 -10.20 -2.73 -8.47
C ARG A 321 -8.86 -2.15 -8.92
N ALA A 322 -7.75 -2.75 -8.51
CA ALA A 322 -6.44 -2.38 -9.01
C ALA A 322 -6.32 -2.71 -10.50
N LEU A 323 -6.76 -3.89 -10.90
CA LEU A 323 -6.73 -4.35 -12.30
C LEU A 323 -7.75 -3.61 -13.18
N HIS A 324 -8.94 -3.29 -12.65
CA HIS A 324 -9.89 -2.40 -13.33
C HIS A 324 -9.24 -1.07 -13.71
N LYS A 325 -8.53 -0.43 -12.77
CA LYS A 325 -7.81 0.82 -13.04
C LYS A 325 -6.63 0.62 -13.98
N LEU A 326 -5.84 -0.44 -13.84
CA LEU A 326 -4.71 -0.72 -14.73
C LEU A 326 -5.19 -0.86 -16.19
N CYS A 327 -6.22 -1.68 -16.40
CA CYS A 327 -6.69 -2.06 -17.72
C CYS A 327 -7.57 -1.00 -18.40
N ASN A 328 -8.27 -0.17 -17.64
CA ASN A 328 -9.15 0.88 -18.19
C ASN A 328 -8.57 2.30 -18.03
N GLY A 329 -7.50 2.48 -17.26
CA GLY A 329 -6.88 3.77 -16.94
C GLY A 329 -5.63 4.12 -17.75
N GLY A 330 -5.16 3.24 -18.64
CA GLY A 330 -4.07 3.51 -19.58
C GLY A 330 -2.67 3.02 -19.16
N GLY A 331 -2.51 2.47 -17.96
CA GLY A 331 -1.25 1.82 -17.53
C GLY A 331 -0.98 0.52 -18.28
N GLY A 332 -2.02 -0.29 -18.48
CA GLY A 332 -2.08 -1.42 -19.40
C GLY A 332 -1.13 -2.59 -19.09
N SER A 333 -1.55 -3.77 -19.51
CA SER A 333 -0.72 -4.97 -19.58
C SER A 333 -1.26 -5.83 -20.73
N SER A 334 -0.37 -6.34 -21.59
CA SER A 334 -0.81 -7.17 -22.72
C SER A 334 -1.39 -8.51 -22.27
N ARG A 335 -0.94 -9.01 -21.10
CA ARG A 335 -1.35 -10.29 -20.52
C ARG A 335 -2.59 -10.13 -19.64
N LEU A 336 -2.54 -9.24 -18.65
CA LEU A 336 -3.62 -9.02 -17.69
C LEU A 336 -4.83 -8.34 -18.33
N CYS A 337 -4.63 -7.40 -19.26
CA CYS A 337 -5.70 -6.61 -19.86
C CYS A 337 -6.15 -7.14 -21.23
N ARG A 338 -5.84 -8.41 -21.55
CA ARG A 338 -6.20 -9.03 -22.82
C ARG A 338 -7.71 -9.06 -23.05
N ASP A 339 -8.47 -9.32 -21.99
CA ASP A 339 -9.93 -9.20 -21.97
C ASP A 339 -10.35 -8.13 -20.96
N PRO A 340 -10.47 -6.86 -21.36
CA PRO A 340 -10.86 -5.79 -20.44
C PRO A 340 -12.25 -6.01 -19.80
N GLY A 341 -13.10 -6.86 -20.38
CA GLY A 341 -14.45 -7.14 -19.88
C GLY A 341 -14.43 -7.87 -18.53
N VAL A 342 -13.42 -8.70 -18.26
CA VAL A 342 -13.30 -9.41 -16.98
C VAL A 342 -12.98 -8.47 -15.81
N TRP A 343 -12.46 -7.28 -16.12
CA TRP A 343 -12.13 -6.23 -15.16
C TRP A 343 -13.18 -5.11 -15.12
N CYS A 344 -14.33 -5.27 -15.78
CA CYS A 344 -15.34 -4.23 -15.78
C CYS A 344 -16.76 -4.76 -15.98
N GLU A 345 -17.58 -4.71 -14.92
CA GLU A 345 -18.99 -5.12 -14.97
C GLU A 345 -19.87 -4.15 -15.77
N ASP A 346 -19.58 -2.84 -15.73
CA ASP A 346 -20.44 -1.77 -16.29
C ASP A 346 -19.82 -1.03 -17.50
N CYS A 347 -18.73 -1.53 -18.10
CA CYS A 347 -18.14 -0.91 -19.31
C CYS A 347 -18.97 -1.16 -20.58
N GLY A 348 -20.07 -1.90 -20.46
CA GLY A 348 -21.02 -2.16 -21.54
C GLY A 348 -22.02 -1.02 -21.75
N GLY A 349 -21.59 0.09 -22.37
CA GLY A 349 -22.52 0.99 -23.08
C GLY A 349 -22.30 2.50 -22.93
N GLY A 350 -21.42 3.07 -23.78
CA GLY A 350 -21.57 4.44 -24.30
C GLY A 350 -20.81 5.59 -23.59
N GLY A 351 -19.72 6.04 -24.23
CA GLY A 351 -19.12 7.38 -24.07
C GLY A 351 -18.07 7.49 -22.94
N CYS A 352 -16.86 8.00 -23.12
CA CYS A 352 -16.35 8.96 -24.10
C CYS A 352 -14.92 8.60 -24.53
N SER A 353 -14.75 8.07 -25.73
CA SER A 353 -13.48 8.22 -26.45
C SER A 353 -13.44 9.65 -27.00
N ALA A 354 -12.69 10.55 -26.36
CA ALA A 354 -12.30 11.80 -26.99
C ALA A 354 -11.24 11.52 -28.05
N ALA A 355 -11.64 10.88 -29.15
CA ALA A 355 -10.84 10.77 -30.35
C ALA A 355 -10.87 12.12 -31.06
N GLY A 356 -9.71 12.76 -31.16
CA GLY A 356 -9.52 13.95 -31.98
C GLY A 356 -9.86 13.65 -33.44
N ALA A 357 -10.85 14.34 -33.98
CA ALA A 357 -11.11 14.40 -35.41
C ALA A 357 -10.80 15.81 -35.89
N GLY A 358 -9.57 16.00 -36.35
CA GLY A 358 -9.19 17.12 -37.18
C GLY A 358 -9.53 16.85 -38.64
N SER A 359 -10.06 17.89 -39.28
CA SER A 359 -10.07 18.21 -40.72
C SER A 359 -11.22 17.71 -41.61
N GLY A 360 -11.87 18.69 -42.25
CA GLY A 360 -12.88 18.54 -43.29
C GLY A 360 -13.56 19.89 -43.61
N ALA A 361 -12.81 20.82 -44.19
CA ALA A 361 -13.27 22.17 -44.55
C ALA A 361 -14.30 22.18 -45.71
N GLY A 362 -15.20 23.18 -45.71
CA GLY A 362 -15.87 23.60 -46.94
C GLY A 362 -17.13 24.46 -46.77
N SER A 363 -16.98 25.79 -46.95
CA SER A 363 -18.00 26.78 -47.39
C SER A 363 -19.23 26.97 -46.47
N VAL A 364 -19.49 28.15 -45.88
CA VAL A 364 -19.94 29.38 -46.56
C VAL A 364 -19.50 30.62 -45.76
N LEU A 365 -18.90 31.60 -46.44
CA LEU A 365 -18.55 32.93 -45.94
C LEU A 365 -19.46 34.00 -46.60
N TRP A 366 -19.62 35.13 -45.88
CA TRP A 366 -20.20 36.44 -46.25
C TRP A 366 -21.72 36.57 -46.12
N ALA A 367 -22.33 37.61 -45.53
CA ALA A 367 -21.93 38.93 -45.04
C ALA A 367 -23.02 39.38 -44.00
N LEU A 368 -22.83 40.30 -43.06
CA LEU A 368 -22.68 41.75 -43.24
C LEU A 368 -22.32 42.40 -41.89
N ALA A 369 -21.34 43.31 -41.94
CA ALA A 369 -21.01 44.25 -40.87
C ALA A 369 -21.82 45.55 -41.02
N ALA A 370 -22.20 46.10 -39.86
CA ALA A 370 -22.30 47.52 -39.50
C ALA A 370 -23.19 48.52 -40.28
N VAL A 371 -23.74 49.46 -39.49
CA VAL A 371 -24.23 50.83 -39.80
C VAL A 371 -25.75 51.03 -39.82
N GLY A 372 -26.22 51.93 -38.95
CA GLY A 372 -27.57 52.50 -38.96
C GLY A 372 -28.02 53.00 -37.59
N TRP A 373 -27.31 53.95 -36.97
CA TRP A 373 -27.65 55.38 -37.02
C TRP A 373 -29.02 55.73 -36.42
N LEU A 374 -28.97 56.38 -35.25
CA LEU A 374 -29.96 57.32 -34.72
C LEU A 374 -31.40 56.84 -34.50
N ALA A 375 -31.64 56.47 -33.24
CA ALA A 375 -32.86 56.83 -32.54
C ALA A 375 -33.03 58.37 -32.56
N ARG A 376 -33.69 58.90 -33.60
CA ARG A 376 -34.27 60.23 -33.60
C ARG A 376 -35.78 60.11 -33.50
N ARG A 377 -36.25 60.52 -32.32
CA ARG A 377 -37.40 61.40 -32.10
C ARG A 377 -38.73 61.06 -32.78
N ARG A 378 -39.74 61.07 -31.90
CA ARG A 378 -41.16 61.41 -32.11
C ARG A 378 -42.03 60.29 -32.68
N ARG A 379 -42.55 59.50 -31.72
CA ARG A 379 -44.00 59.29 -31.65
C ARG A 379 -44.68 60.67 -31.62
N ARG A 380 -45.34 61.02 -32.72
CA ARG A 380 -46.45 61.97 -32.76
C ARG A 380 -47.70 61.21 -32.36
N ARG A 381 -48.22 61.49 -31.18
CA ARG A 381 -49.59 61.95 -30.92
C ARG A 381 -49.71 62.30 -29.45
#